data_AF-A0A158I7C7-F1
#
_entry.id   AF-A0A158I7C7-F1
#
_cell.length_a   1.000
_cell.length_b   1.000
_cell.length_c   1.000
_cell.angle_alpha   90.00
_cell.angle_beta   90.00
_cell.angle_gamma   90.00
#
_symmetry.space_group_name_H-M   'P 1'
#
loop_
_entity.id
_entity.type
_entity.pdbx_description
1 polymer ?
#
loop_
_entity_poly.entity_id
_entity_poly.type
_entity_poly.pdbx_seq_one_letter_code
_entity_poly.pdbx_strand_id
1 'polypeptide(L)'
;MKPDTLLPDPAVFSSPGERLAHSPEEVSRQGSSLPPTGTQATAPKLDDLLNDLYRWLVRALGQKAARRLMLGALLLVAATSLGFNNRDFVITLPGVSTVVTTIREPRLPVLNANDRAVLVADLDGDPNKEVRDSYISWLRQHGIRSVPLGRAIHVPITMTDEEKKANTLAAIRFLKQTNAKLIIWGRMHHVGNRLVPELYFVMVGSTESAAAYDLKDWDSDGMQVISPRLRQQIARALKLILDAELAQLARQEQAIQQFSGRLAEMAPGPAVTSSLPIGTATR
;
A
#
# COMPACT_ATOMS: atom_id res chain seq x y z
N MET A 1 32.19 -35.14 -34.21
CA MET A 1 32.05 -36.00 -33.02
C MET A 1 30.95 -35.40 -32.15
N LYS A 2 29.81 -36.09 -32.05
CA LYS A 2 28.65 -35.70 -31.21
C LYS A 2 28.75 -36.47 -29.89
N PRO A 3 28.55 -35.86 -28.72
CA PRO A 3 28.37 -36.62 -27.49
C PRO A 3 26.89 -36.97 -27.32
N ASP A 4 26.61 -38.27 -27.33
CA ASP A 4 25.34 -38.86 -26.90
C ASP A 4 25.17 -38.61 -25.40
N THR A 5 24.09 -37.93 -25.03
CA THR A 5 23.69 -37.75 -23.63
C THR A 5 22.51 -38.67 -23.36
N LEU A 6 22.79 -39.78 -22.67
CA LEU A 6 21.80 -40.71 -22.15
C LEU A 6 21.09 -40.09 -20.95
N LEU A 7 19.77 -39.93 -21.06
CA LEU A 7 18.88 -39.60 -19.93
C LEU A 7 18.55 -40.88 -19.15
N PRO A 8 18.57 -40.87 -17.80
CA PRO A 8 18.05 -41.96 -17.00
C PRO A 8 16.53 -41.86 -16.80
N ASP A 9 15.88 -43.03 -16.82
CA ASP A 9 14.47 -43.30 -16.55
C ASP A 9 14.00 -42.76 -15.17
N PRO A 10 12.81 -42.13 -15.07
CA PRO A 10 12.18 -41.87 -13.78
C PRO A 10 11.54 -43.17 -13.25
N ALA A 11 12.19 -43.75 -12.25
CA ALA A 11 11.64 -44.84 -11.45
C ALA A 11 10.32 -44.42 -10.78
N VAL A 12 9.30 -45.22 -11.07
CA VAL A 12 7.98 -45.29 -10.46
C VAL A 12 8.12 -45.50 -8.94
N PHE A 13 7.76 -44.49 -8.15
CA PHE A 13 7.55 -44.65 -6.70
C PHE A 13 6.05 -44.71 -6.41
N SER A 14 5.52 -45.92 -6.47
CA SER A 14 4.25 -46.30 -5.84
C SER A 14 4.55 -46.83 -4.44
N SER A 15 3.94 -46.23 -3.42
CA SER A 15 3.66 -46.94 -2.15
C SER A 15 2.45 -46.32 -1.47
N PRO A 16 1.34 -47.08 -1.34
CA PRO A 16 0.19 -46.74 -0.51
C PRO A 16 0.47 -47.21 0.93
N GLY A 17 0.21 -46.34 1.90
CA GLY A 17 0.36 -46.64 3.32
C GLY A 17 -0.91 -46.29 4.08
N GLU A 18 -1.80 -47.26 4.20
CA GLU A 18 -2.78 -47.36 5.28
C GLU A 18 -2.12 -47.06 6.63
N ARG A 19 -2.81 -46.34 7.52
CA ARG A 19 -3.27 -46.92 8.80
C ARG A 19 -3.91 -45.90 9.75
N LEU A 20 -5.04 -46.37 10.27
CA LEU A 20 -5.50 -46.31 11.66
C LEU A 20 -6.09 -45.01 12.21
N ALA A 21 -7.42 -45.09 12.30
CA ALA A 21 -8.25 -44.49 13.32
C ALA A 21 -7.65 -44.62 14.73
N HIS A 22 -7.64 -43.50 15.45
CA HIS A 22 -7.71 -43.49 16.91
C HIS A 22 -8.59 -42.30 17.33
N SER A 23 -9.83 -42.62 17.73
CA SER A 23 -10.52 -41.86 18.77
C SER A 23 -9.77 -42.03 20.09
N PRO A 24 -9.70 -40.97 20.90
CA PRO A 24 -10.04 -41.16 22.29
C PRO A 24 -10.93 -40.03 22.84
N GLU A 25 -11.95 -40.49 23.55
CA GLU A 25 -12.40 -40.04 24.86
C GLU A 25 -12.57 -38.53 25.14
N GLU A 26 -13.85 -38.20 25.32
CA GLU A 26 -14.34 -37.27 26.33
C GLU A 26 -13.46 -37.24 27.59
N VAL A 27 -12.88 -36.07 27.87
CA VAL A 27 -12.51 -35.70 29.24
C VAL A 27 -13.22 -34.39 29.56
N SER A 28 -14.33 -34.55 30.28
CA SER A 28 -14.94 -33.50 31.10
C SER A 28 -13.87 -32.77 31.91
N ARG A 29 -13.71 -31.48 31.66
CA ARG A 29 -13.11 -30.54 32.61
C ARG A 29 -14.05 -29.36 32.83
N GLN A 30 -14.77 -29.45 33.94
CA GLN A 30 -15.20 -28.29 34.72
C GLN A 30 -14.01 -27.35 34.91
N GLY A 31 -14.14 -26.12 34.41
CA GLY A 31 -13.17 -25.04 34.58
C GLY A 31 -13.92 -23.75 34.90
N SER A 32 -13.78 -23.32 36.15
CA SER A 32 -14.34 -22.14 36.79
C SER A 32 -14.37 -20.88 35.91
N SER A 33 -15.52 -20.21 35.91
CA SER A 33 -15.70 -18.85 35.45
C SER A 33 -14.86 -17.87 36.28
N LEU A 34 -13.74 -17.42 35.72
CA LEU A 34 -13.03 -16.22 36.18
C LEU A 34 -13.80 -14.96 35.72
N PRO A 35 -13.94 -13.93 36.57
CA PRO A 35 -14.58 -12.68 36.17
C PRO A 35 -13.71 -11.94 35.15
N PRO A 36 -14.29 -11.35 34.08
CA PRO A 36 -13.54 -10.52 33.14
C PRO A 36 -13.21 -9.19 33.80
N THR A 37 -12.13 -9.14 34.60
CA THR A 37 -11.59 -7.89 35.14
C THR A 37 -10.29 -7.60 34.41
N GLY A 38 -10.43 -6.88 33.31
CA GLY A 38 -9.33 -6.43 32.49
C GLY A 38 -9.84 -5.40 31.52
N THR A 39 -10.36 -4.28 32.05
CA THR A 39 -10.54 -3.06 31.27
C THR A 39 -9.16 -2.69 30.76
N GLN A 40 -8.84 -3.09 29.52
CA GLN A 40 -7.62 -2.65 28.85
C GLN A 40 -7.68 -1.13 28.85
N ALA A 41 -6.86 -0.50 29.69
CA ALA A 41 -6.72 0.93 29.76
C ALA A 41 -6.25 1.40 28.39
N THR A 42 -7.20 1.84 27.58
CA THR A 42 -6.93 2.39 26.26
C THR A 42 -6.08 3.63 26.51
N ALA A 43 -4.86 3.64 26.00
CA ALA A 43 -3.96 4.77 26.20
C ALA A 43 -4.71 6.07 25.78
N PRO A 44 -4.75 7.09 26.65
CA PRO A 44 -5.55 8.29 26.39
C PRO A 44 -5.10 8.93 25.08
N LYS A 45 -6.05 9.22 24.20
CA LYS A 45 -5.76 9.86 22.90
C LYS A 45 -5.29 11.28 23.17
N LEU A 46 -4.39 11.78 22.33
CA LEU A 46 -3.79 13.12 22.48
C LEU A 46 -4.85 14.24 22.52
N ASP A 47 -5.92 14.08 21.75
CA ASP A 47 -7.04 15.02 21.71
C ASP A 47 -7.77 15.12 23.06
N ASP A 48 -7.80 14.01 23.81
CA ASP A 48 -8.42 13.97 25.15
C ASP A 48 -7.52 14.70 26.16
N LEU A 49 -6.20 14.49 26.09
CA LEU A 49 -5.24 15.14 26.99
C LEU A 49 -5.17 16.67 26.76
N LEU A 50 -5.18 17.11 25.50
CA LEU A 50 -5.23 18.54 25.16
C LEU A 50 -6.56 19.18 25.55
N ASN A 51 -7.68 18.46 25.39
CA ASN A 51 -8.99 18.93 25.84
C ASN A 51 -9.08 19.03 27.35
N ASP A 52 -8.53 18.06 28.08
CA ASP A 52 -8.54 18.07 29.55
C ASP A 52 -7.63 19.16 30.11
N LEU A 53 -6.46 19.37 29.52
CA LEU A 53 -5.59 20.48 29.86
C LEU A 53 -6.25 21.83 29.56
N TYR A 54 -6.91 21.97 28.41
CA TYR A 54 -7.65 23.18 28.06
C TYR A 54 -8.82 23.43 29.02
N ARG A 55 -9.60 22.39 29.37
CA ARG A 55 -10.70 22.49 30.34
C ARG A 55 -10.21 22.89 31.73
N TRP A 56 -9.09 22.32 32.16
CA TRP A 56 -8.45 22.70 33.43
C TRP A 56 -8.01 24.18 33.40
N LEU A 57 -7.33 24.61 32.33
CA LEU A 57 -6.91 26.01 32.16
C LEU A 57 -8.09 26.98 32.13
N VAL A 58 -9.18 26.62 31.44
CA VAL A 58 -10.40 27.44 31.38
C VAL A 58 -11.04 27.58 32.74
N ARG A 59 -11.05 26.52 33.57
CA ARG A 59 -11.54 26.58 34.96
C ARG A 59 -10.66 27.44 35.85
N ALA A 60 -9.34 27.36 35.69
CA ALA A 60 -8.39 28.07 36.55
C ALA A 60 -8.26 29.57 36.23
N LEU A 61 -8.29 29.93 34.94
CA LEU A 61 -7.91 31.28 34.47
C LEU A 61 -9.02 32.00 33.71
N GLY A 62 -10.13 31.31 33.43
CA GLY A 62 -11.20 31.81 32.58
C GLY A 62 -10.91 31.67 31.09
N GLN A 63 -11.97 31.63 30.29
CA GLN A 63 -11.91 31.24 28.88
C GLN A 63 -11.05 32.17 28.01
N LYS A 64 -11.03 33.48 28.30
CA LYS A 64 -10.26 34.48 27.54
C LYS A 64 -8.76 34.40 27.81
N ALA A 65 -8.35 34.16 29.06
CA ALA A 65 -6.94 34.04 29.42
C ALA A 65 -6.38 32.67 28.98
N ALA A 66 -7.16 31.60 29.14
CA ALA A 66 -6.79 30.26 28.68
C ALA A 66 -6.50 30.21 27.18
N ARG A 67 -7.35 30.84 26.34
CA ARG A 67 -7.10 30.94 24.89
C ARG A 67 -5.80 31.67 24.58
N ARG A 68 -5.52 32.80 25.24
CA ARG A 68 -4.31 33.59 25.00
C ARG A 68 -3.04 32.84 25.43
N LEU A 69 -3.09 32.13 26.55
CA LEU A 69 -1.99 31.29 27.01
C LEU A 69 -1.75 30.09 26.08
N MET A 70 -2.81 29.43 25.62
CA MET A 70 -2.68 28.31 24.69
C MET A 70 -2.11 28.77 23.35
N LEU A 71 -2.58 29.91 22.82
CA LEU A 71 -2.03 30.51 21.59
C LEU A 71 -0.57 30.94 21.78
N GLY A 72 -0.26 31.55 22.92
CA GLY A 72 1.09 31.98 23.29
C GLY A 72 2.05 30.81 23.43
N ALA A 73 1.64 29.73 24.09
CA ALA A 73 2.42 28.50 24.20
C ALA A 73 2.65 27.85 22.83
N LEU A 74 1.62 27.84 21.98
CA LEU A 74 1.71 27.27 20.63
C LEU A 74 2.64 28.10 19.73
N LEU A 75 2.57 29.44 19.82
CA LEU A 75 3.49 30.35 19.16
C LEU A 75 4.92 30.23 19.71
N LEU A 76 5.08 30.05 21.02
CA LEU A 76 6.38 29.85 21.65
C LEU A 76 7.02 28.55 21.18
N VAL A 77 6.27 27.45 21.15
CA VAL A 77 6.71 26.14 20.62
C VAL A 77 7.04 26.24 19.13
N ALA A 78 6.25 26.98 18.35
CA ALA A 78 6.55 27.22 16.94
C ALA A 78 7.84 28.04 16.75
N ALA A 79 8.02 29.12 17.52
CA ALA A 79 9.19 29.99 17.48
C ALA A 79 10.47 29.27 17.96
N THR A 80 10.39 28.47 19.03
CA THR A 80 11.53 27.67 19.50
C THR A 80 11.86 26.53 18.53
N SER A 81 10.86 25.94 17.86
CA SER A 81 11.05 24.94 16.80
C SER A 81 11.64 25.50 15.49
N LEU A 82 11.58 26.82 15.30
CA LEU A 82 12.19 27.54 14.18
C LEU A 82 13.59 28.06 14.52
N GLY A 83 13.84 28.41 15.78
CA GLY A 83 15.08 29.07 16.21
C GLY A 83 16.20 28.16 16.70
N PHE A 84 15.92 26.94 17.19
CA PHE A 84 16.95 26.07 17.79
C PHE A 84 17.20 24.80 16.98
N ASN A 85 18.47 24.57 16.65
CA ASN A 85 19.03 23.37 16.01
C ASN A 85 18.88 22.08 16.87
N ASN A 86 18.24 22.16 18.04
CA ASN A 86 17.92 21.01 18.90
C ASN A 86 16.66 20.31 18.40
N ARG A 87 16.84 19.65 17.24
CA ARG A 87 15.84 18.82 16.57
C ARG A 87 15.30 17.71 17.49
N ASP A 88 16.17 17.15 18.31
CA ASP A 88 15.85 15.96 19.12
C ASP A 88 14.98 16.29 20.33
N PHE A 89 15.14 17.48 20.92
CA PHE A 89 14.39 17.84 22.15
C PHE A 89 12.91 18.08 21.88
N VAL A 90 12.56 18.71 20.75
CA VAL A 90 11.16 18.98 20.37
C VAL A 90 10.38 17.70 20.06
N ILE A 91 11.07 16.65 19.60
CA ILE A 91 10.46 15.34 19.30
C ILE A 91 10.18 14.54 20.58
N THR A 92 10.84 14.85 21.70
CA THR A 92 10.63 14.13 22.98
C THR A 92 9.41 14.58 23.78
N LEU A 93 8.79 15.73 23.44
CA LEU A 93 7.57 16.18 24.11
C LEU A 93 6.34 15.37 23.62
N PRO A 94 5.68 14.59 24.51
CA PRO A 94 4.52 13.82 24.12
C PRO A 94 3.39 14.76 23.65
N GLY A 95 2.98 14.59 22.40
CA GLY A 95 1.92 15.38 21.76
C GLY A 95 2.38 16.43 20.75
N VAL A 96 3.58 17.00 20.92
CA VAL A 96 4.17 17.93 19.94
C VAL A 96 4.80 17.16 18.77
N SER A 97 5.36 15.98 19.05
CA SER A 97 5.94 15.11 18.04
C SER A 97 4.95 14.78 16.92
N THR A 98 3.71 14.39 17.24
CA THR A 98 2.69 14.02 16.25
C THR A 98 2.27 15.18 15.34
N VAL A 99 2.11 16.39 15.89
CA VAL A 99 1.70 17.56 15.11
C VAL A 99 2.86 18.08 14.25
N VAL A 100 4.08 18.11 14.80
CA VAL A 100 5.27 18.55 14.08
C VAL A 100 5.66 17.55 12.99
N THR A 101 5.51 16.24 13.21
CA THR A 101 5.71 15.24 12.15
C THR A 101 4.66 15.41 11.06
N THR A 102 3.38 15.58 11.40
CA THR A 102 2.31 15.76 10.39
C THR A 102 2.53 17.00 9.52
N ILE A 103 3.00 18.11 10.09
CA ILE A 103 3.22 19.38 9.36
C ILE A 103 4.53 19.36 8.55
N ARG A 104 5.56 18.62 9.00
CA ARG A 104 6.86 18.52 8.32
C ARG A 104 7.01 17.28 7.44
N GLU A 105 5.97 16.46 7.33
CA GLU A 105 5.99 15.29 6.47
C GLU A 105 6.21 15.71 5.00
N PRO A 106 7.12 15.03 4.27
CA PRO A 106 7.33 15.30 2.85
C PRO A 106 6.00 15.26 2.10
N ARG A 107 5.82 16.19 1.14
CA ARG A 107 4.66 16.16 0.25
C ARG A 107 4.64 14.82 -0.48
N LEU A 108 3.46 14.22 -0.59
CA LEU A 108 3.29 12.97 -1.31
C LEU A 108 3.63 13.18 -2.79
N PRO A 109 4.33 12.23 -3.43
CA PRO A 109 4.61 12.31 -4.85
C PRO A 109 3.30 12.20 -5.64
N VAL A 110 3.04 13.17 -6.53
CA VAL A 110 1.91 13.09 -7.45
C VAL A 110 2.41 12.51 -8.77
N LEU A 111 1.87 11.36 -9.15
CA LEU A 111 2.23 10.65 -10.37
C LEU A 111 1.14 10.85 -11.42
N ASN A 112 1.49 10.80 -12.70
CA ASN A 112 0.46 10.80 -13.75
C ASN A 112 -0.29 9.46 -13.70
N ALA A 113 -1.60 9.46 -13.95
CA ALA A 113 -2.40 8.23 -13.94
C ALA A 113 -1.97 7.21 -15.01
N ASN A 114 -1.29 7.69 -16.06
CA ASN A 114 -0.71 6.88 -17.13
C ASN A 114 0.67 6.30 -16.75
N ASP A 115 1.30 6.82 -15.70
CA ASP A 115 2.57 6.32 -15.23
C ASP A 115 2.33 5.04 -14.42
N ARG A 116 2.85 3.91 -14.90
CA ARG A 116 2.82 2.62 -14.20
C ARG A 116 3.86 2.59 -13.08
N ALA A 117 3.72 3.51 -12.13
CA ALA A 117 4.68 3.72 -11.07
C ALA A 117 4.36 2.88 -9.83
N VAL A 118 5.42 2.32 -9.24
CA VAL A 118 5.43 1.60 -7.98
C VAL A 118 5.91 2.52 -6.86
N LEU A 119 5.14 2.64 -5.79
CA LEU A 119 5.58 3.32 -4.58
C LEU A 119 6.29 2.36 -3.64
N VAL A 120 7.36 2.84 -3.01
CA VAL A 120 8.05 2.12 -1.94
C VAL A 120 8.03 3.00 -0.69
N ALA A 121 7.34 2.54 0.34
CA ALA A 121 7.30 3.19 1.65
C ALA A 121 8.64 3.06 2.37
N ASP A 122 8.89 3.95 3.33
CA ASP A 122 10.01 3.79 4.26
C ASP A 122 9.72 2.53 5.10
N LEU A 123 10.74 1.67 5.27
CA LEU A 123 10.60 0.39 5.99
C LEU A 123 10.84 0.63 7.48
N ASP A 124 9.97 0.09 8.34
CA ASP A 124 10.17 0.16 9.79
C ASP A 124 11.48 -0.53 10.17
N GLY A 125 12.38 0.14 10.89
CA GLY A 125 13.71 -0.42 11.20
C GLY A 125 14.77 -0.23 10.10
N ASP A 126 14.49 0.55 9.05
CA ASP A 126 15.47 1.00 8.04
C ASP A 126 15.75 2.52 8.18
N PRO A 127 16.43 2.99 9.24
CA PRO A 127 16.58 4.42 9.53
C PRO A 127 17.35 5.18 8.44
N ASN A 128 18.32 4.50 7.80
CA ASN A 128 19.14 5.06 6.73
C ASN A 128 18.49 4.91 5.35
N LYS A 129 17.36 4.19 5.24
CA LYS A 129 16.63 3.94 3.99
C LYS A 129 17.45 3.16 2.95
N GLU A 130 18.48 2.44 3.38
CA GLU A 130 19.41 1.72 2.50
C GLU A 130 18.69 0.55 1.80
N VAL A 131 17.84 -0.15 2.54
CA VAL A 131 17.09 -1.30 2.03
C VAL A 131 15.99 -0.81 1.10
N ARG A 132 15.23 0.21 1.51
CA ARG A 132 14.25 0.88 0.64
C ARG A 132 14.86 1.32 -0.69
N ASP A 133 16.01 1.99 -0.65
CA ASP A 133 16.67 2.50 -1.84
C ASP A 133 17.22 1.39 -2.73
N SER A 134 17.66 0.28 -2.12
CA SER A 134 18.02 -0.94 -2.85
C SER A 134 16.82 -1.56 -3.58
N TYR A 135 15.64 -1.62 -2.96
CA TYR A 135 14.40 -2.06 -3.64
C TYR A 135 14.04 -1.15 -4.82
N ILE A 136 14.11 0.17 -4.63
CA ILE A 136 13.84 1.15 -5.68
C ILE A 136 14.82 0.96 -6.84
N SER A 137 16.11 0.81 -6.54
CA SER A 137 17.17 0.58 -7.53
C SER A 137 16.93 -0.69 -8.34
N TRP A 138 16.62 -1.80 -7.65
CA TRP A 138 16.31 -3.07 -8.32
C TRP A 138 15.09 -2.95 -9.25
N LEU A 139 14.01 -2.30 -8.81
CA LEU A 139 12.82 -2.08 -9.65
C LEU A 139 13.19 -1.28 -10.92
N ARG A 140 14.00 -0.24 -10.78
CA ARG A 140 14.45 0.59 -11.91
C ARG A 140 15.32 -0.18 -12.88
N GLN A 141 16.22 -1.04 -12.39
CA GLN A 141 17.03 -1.93 -13.23
C GLN A 141 16.17 -2.87 -14.09
N HIS A 142 14.96 -3.20 -13.63
CA HIS A 142 14.00 -4.03 -14.35
C HIS A 142 13.00 -3.20 -15.17
N GLY A 143 13.29 -1.91 -15.42
CA GLY A 143 12.43 -1.02 -16.19
C GLY A 143 11.14 -0.61 -15.49
N ILE A 144 11.00 -0.91 -14.19
CA ILE A 144 9.82 -0.55 -13.41
C ILE A 144 10.06 0.84 -12.81
N ARG A 145 9.21 1.80 -13.16
CA ARG A 145 9.28 3.14 -12.56
C ARG A 145 8.92 3.04 -11.09
N SER A 146 9.87 3.33 -10.21
CA SER A 146 9.69 3.29 -8.76
C SER A 146 10.00 4.65 -8.11
N VAL A 147 9.17 5.04 -7.14
CA VAL A 147 9.25 6.34 -6.45
C VAL A 147 9.14 6.11 -4.94
N PRO A 148 10.01 6.74 -4.12
CA PRO A 148 9.88 6.66 -2.67
C PRO A 148 8.63 7.41 -2.21
N LEU A 149 7.87 6.83 -1.27
CA LEU A 149 6.75 7.52 -0.62
C LEU A 149 7.24 8.63 0.32
N GLY A 150 8.41 8.42 0.94
CA GLY A 150 8.97 9.33 1.95
C GLY A 150 8.23 9.27 3.30
N ARG A 151 7.42 8.23 3.51
CA ARG A 151 6.67 7.95 4.74
C ARG A 151 6.65 6.44 4.98
N ALA A 152 6.61 6.03 6.24
CA ALA A 152 6.44 4.63 6.61
C ALA A 152 4.95 4.29 6.80
N ILE A 153 4.60 3.04 6.54
CA ILE A 153 3.31 2.46 6.96
C ILE A 153 3.67 1.50 8.08
N HIS A 154 3.27 1.83 9.30
CA HIS A 154 3.72 1.13 10.49
C HIS A 154 3.32 -0.35 10.47
N VAL A 155 4.26 -1.24 10.73
CA VAL A 155 4.05 -2.68 10.84
C VAL A 155 4.46 -3.12 12.26
N PRO A 156 3.51 -3.47 13.15
CA PRO A 156 3.83 -3.96 14.49
C PRO A 156 4.58 -5.31 14.41
N ILE A 157 5.30 -5.67 15.49
CA ILE A 157 6.10 -6.92 15.53
C ILE A 157 5.21 -8.14 15.36
N THR A 158 4.06 -8.13 16.03
CA THR A 158 2.98 -9.09 15.86
C THR A 158 1.79 -8.34 15.32
N MET A 159 1.45 -8.61 14.07
CA MET A 159 0.38 -7.94 13.36
C MET A 159 -0.87 -8.80 13.41
N THR A 160 -1.90 -8.27 14.06
CA THR A 160 -3.24 -8.85 14.04
C THR A 160 -3.88 -8.67 12.65
N ASP A 161 -4.91 -9.46 12.33
CA ASP A 161 -5.65 -9.31 11.07
C ASP A 161 -6.33 -7.93 10.96
N GLU A 162 -6.74 -7.35 12.09
CA GLU A 162 -7.35 -6.02 12.16
C GLU A 162 -6.34 -4.92 11.83
N GLU A 163 -5.14 -4.98 12.42
CA GLU A 163 -4.04 -4.06 12.09
C GLU A 163 -3.59 -4.23 10.64
N LYS A 164 -3.57 -5.47 10.15
CA LYS A 164 -3.31 -5.76 8.73
C LYS A 164 -4.31 -5.11 7.81
N LYS A 165 -5.59 -5.21 8.13
CA LYS A 165 -6.64 -4.52 7.37
C LYS A 165 -6.47 -3.00 7.44
N ALA A 166 -6.22 -2.44 8.63
CA ALA A 166 -6.02 -1.00 8.80
C ALA A 166 -4.83 -0.47 8.00
N ASN A 167 -3.70 -1.17 8.03
CA ASN A 167 -2.49 -0.81 7.28
C ASN A 167 -2.70 -0.96 5.76
N THR A 168 -3.42 -1.99 5.33
CA THR A 168 -3.80 -2.17 3.92
C THR A 168 -4.69 -1.01 3.44
N LEU A 169 -5.66 -0.58 4.24
CA LEU A 169 -6.50 0.57 3.94
C LEU A 169 -5.69 1.88 3.86
N ALA A 170 -4.70 2.05 4.74
CA ALA A 170 -3.77 3.19 4.66
C ALA A 170 -2.96 3.15 3.36
N ALA A 171 -2.42 1.99 2.98
CA ALA A 171 -1.70 1.80 1.72
C ALA A 171 -2.57 2.11 0.50
N ILE A 172 -3.83 1.63 0.47
CA ILE A 172 -4.81 1.94 -0.59
C ILE A 172 -5.08 3.46 -0.66
N ARG A 173 -5.16 4.14 0.49
CA ARG A 173 -5.33 5.60 0.53
C ARG A 173 -4.16 6.31 -0.13
N PHE A 174 -2.92 5.88 0.14
CA PHE A 174 -1.74 6.44 -0.52
C PHE A 174 -1.74 6.18 -2.03
N LEU A 175 -2.13 4.98 -2.49
CA LEU A 175 -2.27 4.71 -3.93
C LEU A 175 -3.24 5.69 -4.60
N LYS A 176 -4.42 5.92 -3.99
CA LYS A 176 -5.42 6.86 -4.50
C LYS A 176 -4.90 8.30 -4.53
N GLN A 177 -4.15 8.73 -3.52
CA GLN A 177 -3.63 10.10 -3.42
C GLN A 177 -2.48 10.39 -4.39
N THR A 178 -1.69 9.37 -4.74
CA THR A 178 -0.47 9.50 -5.54
C THR A 178 -0.65 9.08 -6.99
N ASN A 179 -1.78 8.43 -7.32
CA ASN A 179 -2.04 7.75 -8.60
C ASN A 179 -1.07 6.59 -8.93
N ALA A 180 -0.37 6.05 -7.93
CA ALA A 180 0.45 4.87 -8.12
C ALA A 180 -0.39 3.61 -8.38
N LYS A 181 0.21 2.62 -9.05
CA LYS A 181 -0.47 1.35 -9.37
C LYS A 181 -0.23 0.26 -8.33
N LEU A 182 0.88 0.34 -7.61
CA LEU A 182 1.30 -0.62 -6.60
C LEU A 182 2.09 0.11 -5.52
N ILE A 183 1.93 -0.31 -4.27
CA ILE A 183 2.72 0.18 -3.13
C ILE A 183 3.30 -0.99 -2.37
N ILE A 184 4.58 -0.88 -2.02
CA ILE A 184 5.33 -1.83 -1.20
C ILE A 184 5.63 -1.14 0.13
N TRP A 185 5.37 -1.81 1.25
CA TRP A 185 5.73 -1.35 2.59
C TRP A 185 6.13 -2.55 3.45
N GLY A 186 6.66 -2.30 4.65
CA GLY A 186 7.09 -3.40 5.50
C GLY A 186 7.98 -2.98 6.65
N ARG A 187 8.62 -3.98 7.25
CA ARG A 187 9.51 -3.85 8.39
C ARG A 187 10.78 -4.67 8.19
N MET A 188 11.88 -4.18 8.75
CA MET A 188 13.13 -4.89 8.91
C MET A 188 13.16 -5.60 10.27
N HIS A 189 13.40 -6.90 10.24
CA HIS A 189 13.65 -7.73 11.42
C HIS A 189 15.14 -7.94 11.61
N HIS A 190 15.60 -7.86 12.84
CA HIS A 190 16.96 -8.24 13.21
C HIS A 190 16.96 -9.70 13.65
N VAL A 191 17.54 -10.58 12.84
CA VAL A 191 17.69 -12.01 13.16
C VAL A 191 19.19 -12.31 13.24
N GLY A 192 19.73 -12.30 14.46
CA GLY A 192 21.17 -12.37 14.70
C GLY A 192 21.88 -11.15 14.14
N ASN A 193 22.87 -11.34 13.25
CA ASN A 193 23.62 -10.26 12.60
C ASN A 193 23.08 -9.94 11.18
N ARG A 194 21.81 -10.26 10.91
CA ARG A 194 21.19 -10.08 9.59
C ARG A 194 19.91 -9.27 9.71
N LEU A 195 19.69 -8.42 8.70
CA LEU A 195 18.45 -7.68 8.48
C LEU A 195 17.56 -8.48 7.52
N VAL A 196 16.35 -8.80 7.94
CA VAL A 196 15.38 -9.58 7.16
C VAL A 196 14.14 -8.73 6.91
N PRO A 197 13.81 -8.41 5.66
CA PRO A 197 12.62 -7.63 5.34
C PRO A 197 11.36 -8.51 5.42
N GLU A 198 10.35 -8.04 6.13
CA GLU A 198 8.96 -8.50 6.05
C GLU A 198 8.17 -7.48 5.25
N LEU A 199 7.79 -7.84 4.03
CA LEU A 199 7.17 -6.94 3.09
C LEU A 199 5.71 -7.27 2.83
N TYR A 200 4.99 -6.22 2.49
CA TYR A 200 3.59 -6.23 2.12
C TYR A 200 3.42 -5.39 0.86
N PHE A 201 2.50 -5.80 0.00
CA PHE A 201 2.11 -4.95 -1.12
C PHE A 201 0.60 -5.03 -1.39
N VAL A 202 0.11 -3.96 -2.01
CA VAL A 202 -1.26 -3.86 -2.50
C VAL A 202 -1.26 -3.13 -3.84
N MET A 203 -2.20 -3.48 -4.69
CA MET A 203 -2.37 -2.93 -6.03
C MET A 203 -3.59 -2.03 -6.13
N VAL A 204 -3.61 -1.15 -7.12
CA VAL A 204 -4.81 -0.40 -7.48
C VAL A 204 -5.92 -1.36 -7.91
N GLY A 205 -7.16 -1.08 -7.51
CA GLY A 205 -8.31 -1.96 -7.77
C GLY A 205 -8.41 -3.18 -6.85
N SER A 206 -7.45 -3.38 -5.95
CA SER A 206 -7.60 -4.32 -4.83
C SER A 206 -8.74 -3.85 -3.92
N THR A 207 -9.65 -4.76 -3.57
CA THR A 207 -10.79 -4.43 -2.70
C THR A 207 -10.32 -4.24 -1.26
N GLU A 208 -11.12 -3.57 -0.43
CA GLU A 208 -10.82 -3.41 1.01
C GLU A 208 -10.76 -4.76 1.76
N SER A 209 -11.32 -5.81 1.16
CA SER A 209 -11.27 -7.20 1.64
C SER A 209 -10.11 -8.00 1.05
N ALA A 210 -9.39 -7.47 0.06
CA ALA A 210 -8.22 -8.14 -0.49
C ALA A 210 -7.09 -8.03 0.54
N ALA A 211 -6.73 -9.18 1.12
CA ALA A 211 -5.61 -9.25 2.05
C ALA A 211 -4.36 -8.69 1.37
N ALA A 212 -3.66 -7.76 2.04
CA ALA A 212 -2.29 -7.45 1.67
C ALA A 212 -1.52 -8.76 1.53
N TYR A 213 -0.85 -8.93 0.40
CA TYR A 213 -0.04 -10.11 0.15
C TYR A 213 1.09 -10.10 1.18
N ASP A 214 1.05 -11.09 2.06
CA ASP A 214 2.04 -11.28 3.12
C ASP A 214 3.26 -11.98 2.53
N LEU A 215 4.38 -11.29 2.49
CA LEU A 215 5.65 -11.84 2.06
C LEU A 215 6.57 -12.00 3.27
N LYS A 216 6.29 -13.05 4.02
CA LYS A 216 7.30 -13.69 4.87
C LYS A 216 8.13 -14.59 3.98
N ASP A 217 9.14 -14.04 3.33
CA ASP A 217 10.05 -14.84 2.53
C ASP A 217 11.49 -14.49 2.90
N TRP A 218 12.11 -15.44 3.59
CA TRP A 218 13.47 -15.33 4.09
C TRP A 218 14.40 -15.92 3.04
N ASP A 219 15.19 -15.08 2.38
CA ASP A 219 16.33 -15.60 1.62
C ASP A 219 17.49 -15.83 2.60
N SER A 220 17.81 -17.10 2.85
CA SER A 220 18.86 -17.51 3.79
C SER A 220 20.27 -17.13 3.32
N ASP A 221 20.43 -16.76 2.05
CA ASP A 221 21.75 -16.70 1.43
C ASP A 221 22.39 -15.30 1.52
N GLY A 222 21.69 -14.31 2.09
CA GLY A 222 22.25 -13.01 2.49
C GLY A 222 22.80 -12.14 1.35
N MET A 223 22.73 -12.61 0.10
CA MET A 223 23.32 -11.96 -1.07
C MET A 223 22.29 -11.21 -1.93
N GLN A 224 20.99 -11.45 -1.73
CA GLN A 224 19.93 -10.81 -2.51
C GLN A 224 18.99 -10.02 -1.63
N VAL A 225 18.85 -8.73 -1.93
CA VAL A 225 17.91 -7.81 -1.25
C VAL A 225 16.46 -8.24 -1.47
N ILE A 226 16.19 -8.99 -2.54
CA ILE A 226 14.84 -9.37 -2.97
C ILE A 226 14.79 -10.87 -3.24
N SER A 227 13.96 -11.58 -2.49
CA SER A 227 13.80 -13.01 -2.67
C SER A 227 13.26 -13.35 -4.07
N PRO A 228 13.63 -14.49 -4.66
CA PRO A 228 13.05 -14.98 -5.92
C PRO A 228 11.52 -14.99 -5.93
N ARG A 229 10.89 -15.38 -4.81
CA ARG A 229 9.43 -15.42 -4.67
C ARG A 229 8.82 -14.04 -4.73
N LEU A 230 9.41 -13.07 -4.03
CA LEU A 230 8.96 -11.68 -4.05
C LEU A 230 9.02 -11.11 -5.47
N ARG A 231 10.10 -11.38 -6.20
CA ARG A 231 10.22 -10.99 -7.61
C ARG A 231 9.10 -11.56 -8.46
N GLN A 232 8.80 -12.85 -8.30
CA GLN A 232 7.70 -13.50 -9.04
C GLN A 232 6.34 -12.92 -8.68
N GLN A 233 6.09 -12.62 -7.40
CA GLN A 233 4.82 -12.02 -6.96
C GLN A 233 4.65 -10.61 -7.50
N ILE A 234 5.68 -9.75 -7.42
CA ILE A 234 5.65 -8.41 -8.01
C ILE A 234 5.44 -8.49 -9.53
N ALA A 235 6.14 -9.40 -10.22
CA ALA A 235 5.97 -9.59 -11.66
C ALA A 235 4.54 -10.02 -12.02
N ARG A 236 3.95 -10.96 -11.28
CA ARG A 236 2.55 -11.40 -11.47
C ARG A 236 1.57 -10.25 -11.20
N ALA A 237 1.79 -9.50 -10.13
CA ALA A 237 1.00 -8.33 -9.75
C ALA A 237 1.01 -7.27 -10.86
N LEU A 238 2.20 -6.90 -11.35
CA LEU A 238 2.35 -5.95 -12.45
C LEU A 238 1.72 -6.46 -13.74
N LYS A 239 1.87 -7.76 -14.05
CA LYS A 239 1.22 -8.37 -15.22
C LYS A 239 -0.31 -8.25 -15.13
N LEU A 240 -0.91 -8.54 -13.98
CA LEU A 240 -2.36 -8.40 -13.80
C LEU A 240 -2.83 -6.96 -14.02
N ILE A 241 -2.06 -5.97 -13.55
CA ILE A 241 -2.35 -4.55 -13.80
C ILE A 241 -2.28 -4.24 -15.30
N LEU A 242 -1.23 -4.71 -15.98
CA LEU A 242 -1.08 -4.52 -17.43
C LEU A 242 -2.23 -5.16 -18.22
N ASP A 243 -2.59 -6.40 -17.90
CA ASP A 243 -3.64 -7.14 -18.60
C ASP A 243 -5.01 -6.45 -18.41
N ALA A 244 -5.28 -5.92 -17.20
CA ALA A 244 -6.50 -5.16 -16.92
C ALA A 244 -6.57 -3.84 -17.69
N GLU A 245 -5.44 -3.12 -17.81
CA GLU A 245 -5.36 -1.88 -18.60
C GLU A 245 -5.56 -2.16 -20.09
N LEU A 246 -4.92 -3.19 -20.63
CA LEU A 246 -5.09 -3.61 -22.03
C LEU A 246 -6.55 -3.98 -22.32
N ALA A 247 -7.20 -4.73 -21.42
CA ALA A 247 -8.62 -5.06 -21.55
C ALA A 247 -9.53 -3.83 -21.45
N GLN A 248 -9.13 -2.79 -20.73
CA GLN A 248 -9.88 -1.53 -20.68
C GLN A 248 -9.73 -0.74 -21.99
N LEU A 249 -8.52 -0.65 -22.54
CA LEU A 249 -8.26 0.02 -23.81
C LEU A 249 -9.02 -0.65 -24.96
N ALA A 250 -8.96 -1.98 -25.06
CA ALA A 250 -9.71 -2.72 -26.08
C ALA A 250 -11.23 -2.45 -26.01
N ARG A 251 -11.79 -2.35 -24.80
CA ARG A 251 -13.21 -2.00 -24.61
C ARG A 251 -13.53 -0.57 -25.05
N GLN A 252 -12.62 0.38 -24.81
CA GLN A 252 -12.79 1.76 -25.27
C GLN A 252 -12.76 1.84 -26.80
N GLU A 253 -11.83 1.13 -27.45
CA GLU A 253 -11.76 1.07 -28.92
C GLU A 253 -13.03 0.49 -29.53
N GLN A 254 -13.54 -0.62 -28.97
CA GLN A 254 -14.81 -1.21 -29.41
C GLN A 254 -15.98 -0.24 -29.25
N ALA A 255 -16.06 0.49 -28.14
CA ALA A 255 -17.11 1.48 -27.91
C ALA A 255 -17.04 2.64 -28.93
N ILE A 256 -15.84 3.11 -29.26
CA ILE A 256 -15.63 4.15 -30.28
C ILE A 256 -16.05 3.65 -31.67
N GLN A 257 -15.71 2.41 -32.02
CA GLN A 257 -16.11 1.81 -33.30
C GLN A 257 -17.63 1.66 -33.41
N GLN A 258 -18.30 1.19 -32.35
CA GLN A 258 -19.75 1.09 -32.31
C GLN A 258 -20.43 2.46 -32.44
N PHE A 259 -19.90 3.46 -31.75
CA PHE A 259 -20.41 4.83 -31.85
C PHE A 259 -20.23 5.40 -33.26
N SER A 260 -19.07 5.19 -33.86
CA SER A 260 -18.77 5.63 -35.24
C SER A 260 -19.68 4.95 -36.26
N GLY A 261 -19.97 3.66 -36.10
CA GLY A 261 -20.93 2.92 -36.92
C GLY A 261 -22.34 3.52 -36.84
N ARG A 262 -22.82 3.82 -35.63
CA ARG A 262 -24.13 4.48 -35.44
C ARG A 262 -24.21 5.86 -36.06
N LEU A 263 -23.12 6.64 -36.00
CA LEU A 263 -23.08 7.95 -36.66
C LEU A 263 -23.16 7.83 -38.19
N ALA A 264 -22.54 6.80 -38.77
CA ALA A 264 -22.64 6.55 -40.21
C ALA A 264 -24.08 6.15 -40.62
N GLU A 265 -24.80 5.41 -39.77
CA GLU A 265 -26.21 5.07 -39.98
C GLU A 265 -27.15 6.29 -39.82
N MET A 266 -26.79 7.25 -38.95
CA MET A 266 -27.58 8.46 -38.71
C MET A 266 -27.28 9.61 -39.69
N ALA A 267 -26.18 9.53 -40.43
CA ALA A 267 -25.90 10.50 -41.48
C ALA A 267 -27.05 10.46 -42.50
N PRO A 268 -27.69 11.60 -42.82
CA PRO A 268 -28.80 11.62 -43.77
C PRO A 268 -28.33 10.94 -45.05
N GLY A 269 -29.03 9.88 -45.44
CA GLY A 269 -28.70 9.12 -46.64
C GLY A 269 -28.46 10.10 -47.78
N PRO A 270 -27.40 9.89 -48.60
CA PRO A 270 -26.98 10.84 -49.62
C PRO A 270 -28.24 11.29 -50.34
N ALA A 271 -28.57 12.58 -50.22
CA ALA A 271 -29.78 13.12 -50.79
C ALA A 271 -29.83 12.58 -52.21
N VAL A 272 -30.82 11.74 -52.50
CA VAL A 272 -30.99 11.17 -53.83
C VAL A 272 -31.11 12.40 -54.70
N THR A 273 -30.01 12.76 -55.38
CA THR A 273 -29.98 13.84 -56.33
C THR A 273 -30.84 13.32 -57.45
N SER A 274 -32.15 13.55 -57.31
CA SER A 274 -33.14 13.31 -58.34
C SER A 274 -32.57 14.00 -59.56
N SER A 275 -32.09 13.20 -60.50
CA SER A 275 -31.65 13.64 -61.80
C SER A 275 -32.86 14.30 -62.43
N LEU A 276 -32.93 15.63 -62.33
CA LEU A 276 -33.90 16.41 -63.06
C LEU A 276 -33.69 16.06 -64.54
N PRO A 277 -34.73 15.61 -65.26
CA PRO A 277 -34.61 15.30 -66.67
C PRO A 277 -34.21 16.59 -67.39
N ILE A 278 -32.99 16.60 -67.93
CA ILE A 278 -32.53 17.67 -68.81
C ILE A 278 -33.37 17.56 -70.08
N GLY A 279 -34.40 18.39 -70.19
CA GLY A 279 -35.19 18.53 -71.39
C GLY A 279 -34.30 19.06 -72.51
N THR A 280 -34.04 18.23 -73.51
CA THR A 280 -33.47 18.63 -74.79
C THR A 280 -34.46 19.55 -75.51
N ALA A 281 -34.15 20.85 -75.53
CA ALA A 281 -34.80 21.80 -76.42
C ALA A 281 -34.17 21.68 -77.82
N THR A 282 -34.89 21.04 -78.74
CA THR A 282 -34.61 21.09 -80.17
C THR A 282 -34.93 22.50 -80.71
N ARG A 283 -34.04 23.02 -81.54
CA ARG A 283 -34.19 24.29 -82.26
C ARG A 283 -34.05 24.05 -83.75
#